data_AF-A0A940UIG9-F1
#
_entry.id   AF-A0A940UIG9-F1
#
_cell.length_a   1.000
_cell.length_b   1.000
_cell.length_c   1.000
_cell.angle_alpha   90.00
_cell.angle_beta   90.00
_cell.angle_gamma   90.00
#
_symmetry.space_group_name_H-M   'P 1'
#
loop_
_entity.id
_entity.type
_entity.pdbx_description
1 polymer ?
#
loop_
_entity_poly.entity_id
_entity_poly.type
_entity_poly.pdbx_seq_one_letter_code
_entity_poly.pdbx_strand_id
1 'polypeptide(L)'
;MLYRILADLAVFVHFLWILFLIFGALAGRRHKVVKVIHLSGLLFAVILHVFSLICPLTYAEIYFTRLADPTAAYSGSFIIHYLDRLIYIALPPIILLALTIALALFNVLVYFIRK
;
A
#
# COMPACT_ATOMS: atom_id res chain seq x y z
N MET A 1 -8.36 -23.38 -2.43
CA MET A 1 -8.92 -22.68 -1.24
C MET A 1 -7.84 -21.94 -0.46
N LEU A 2 -6.80 -22.60 0.05
CA LEU A 2 -5.73 -21.94 0.83
C LEU A 2 -5.08 -20.75 0.09
N TYR A 3 -4.64 -20.96 -1.16
CA TYR A 3 -4.03 -19.89 -1.97
C TYR A 3 -4.96 -18.70 -2.23
N ARG A 4 -6.28 -18.96 -2.29
CA ARG A 4 -7.28 -17.89 -2.43
C ARG A 4 -7.34 -17.03 -1.17
N ILE A 5 -7.28 -17.65 0.01
CA ILE A 5 -7.23 -16.93 1.29
C ILE A 5 -5.94 -16.10 1.38
N LEU A 6 -4.81 -16.65 0.93
CA LEU A 6 -3.53 -15.92 0.89
C LEU A 6 -3.56 -14.73 -0.08
N ALA A 7 -4.18 -14.87 -1.24
CA ALA A 7 -4.38 -13.77 -2.19
C ALA A 7 -5.26 -12.66 -1.58
N ASP A 8 -6.41 -13.04 -1.00
CA ASP A 8 -7.32 -12.10 -0.31
C ASP A 8 -6.62 -11.37 0.84
N LEU A 9 -5.81 -12.09 1.63
CA LEU A 9 -5.02 -11.52 2.71
C LEU A 9 -3.95 -10.55 2.18
N ALA A 10 -3.29 -10.86 1.07
CA ALA A 10 -2.29 -9.98 0.47
C ALA A 10 -2.90 -8.63 0.05
N VAL A 11 -4.07 -8.64 -0.62
CA VAL A 11 -4.80 -7.42 -0.98
C VAL A 11 -5.19 -6.64 0.27
N PHE A 12 -5.72 -7.33 1.29
CA PHE A 12 -6.14 -6.70 2.52
C PHE A 12 -4.97 -6.04 3.27
N VAL A 13 -3.83 -6.72 3.36
CA VAL A 13 -2.60 -6.16 3.96
C VAL A 13 -2.08 -4.99 3.13
N HIS A 14 -2.18 -5.05 1.80
CA HIS A 14 -1.80 -3.95 0.92
C HIS A 14 -2.68 -2.71 1.14
N PHE A 15 -3.98 -2.90 1.26
CA PHE A 15 -4.90 -1.85 1.61
C PHE A 15 -4.58 -1.23 2.98
N LEU A 16 -4.34 -2.06 4.00
CA LEU A 16 -3.93 -1.59 5.33
C LEU A 16 -2.60 -0.82 5.30
N TRP A 17 -1.66 -1.23 4.45
CA TRP A 17 -0.40 -0.52 4.24
C TRP A 17 -0.64 0.88 3.70
N ILE A 18 -1.52 1.04 2.70
CA ILE A 18 -1.90 2.35 2.16
C ILE A 18 -2.58 3.21 3.24
N LEU A 19 -3.54 2.65 3.99
CA LEU A 19 -4.17 3.36 5.11
C LEU A 19 -3.15 3.78 6.17
N PHE A 20 -2.17 2.93 6.46
CA PHE A 20 -1.09 3.25 7.36
C PHE A 20 -0.25 4.40 6.81
N LEU A 21 0.09 4.45 5.51
CA LEU A 21 0.81 5.58 4.92
C LEU A 21 0.01 6.89 4.96
N ILE A 22 -1.32 6.83 4.90
CA ILE A 22 -2.18 8.02 4.97
C ILE A 22 -2.34 8.52 6.41
N PHE A 23 -2.67 7.63 7.35
CA PHE A 23 -3.07 7.98 8.72
C PHE A 23 -2.01 7.69 9.79
N GLY A 24 -0.89 7.06 9.43
CA GLY A 24 0.13 6.59 10.35
C GLY A 24 0.79 7.70 11.15
N ALA A 25 0.76 8.95 10.68
CA ALA A 25 1.18 10.10 11.47
C ALA A 25 0.36 10.31 12.76
N LEU A 26 -0.90 9.88 12.82
CA LEU A 26 -1.70 9.96 14.05
C LEU A 26 -1.22 8.95 15.09
N ALA A 27 -0.95 7.71 14.66
CA ALA A 27 -0.48 6.63 15.54
C ALA A 27 0.99 6.83 15.95
N GLY A 28 1.84 7.29 15.03
CA GLY A 28 3.26 7.56 15.27
C GLY A 28 3.53 8.72 16.23
N ARG A 29 2.54 9.55 16.54
CA ARG A 29 2.67 10.61 17.56
C ARG A 29 2.97 10.05 18.95
N ARG A 30 2.30 8.95 19.33
CA ARG A 30 2.40 8.38 20.67
C ARG A 30 3.56 7.41 20.83
N HIS A 31 4.00 6.79 19.73
CA HIS A 31 5.00 5.73 19.77
C HIS A 31 6.15 6.01 18.78
N LYS A 32 7.37 6.21 19.32
CA LYS A 32 8.58 6.46 18.53
C LYS A 32 8.85 5.37 17.49
N VAL A 33 8.59 4.09 17.84
CA VAL A 33 8.77 2.96 16.93
C VAL A 33 7.82 3.07 15.73
N VAL A 34 6.54 3.35 15.97
CA VAL A 34 5.54 3.53 14.91
C VAL A 34 5.90 4.73 14.02
N LYS A 35 6.43 5.81 14.60
CA LYS A 35 6.94 6.96 13.82
C LYS A 35 8.05 6.55 12.86
N VAL A 36 9.03 5.77 13.32
CA VAL A 36 10.16 5.32 12.48
C VAL A 36 9.66 4.42 11.36
N ILE A 37 8.79 3.44 11.66
CA ILE A 37 8.19 2.54 10.67
C ILE A 37 7.36 3.33 9.64
N HIS A 38 6.61 4.32 10.08
CA HIS A 38 5.81 5.18 9.20
C HIS A 38 6.69 5.98 8.24
N LEU A 39 7.74 6.62 8.76
CA LEU A 39 8.67 7.41 7.95
C LEU A 39 9.45 6.54 6.97
N SER A 40 9.92 5.36 7.38
CA SER A 40 10.56 4.42 6.46
C SER A 40 9.58 3.92 5.41
N GLY A 41 8.32 3.69 5.76
CA GLY A 41 7.27 3.30 4.82
C GLY A 41 6.97 4.38 3.78
N LEU A 42 6.89 5.64 4.19
CA LEU A 42 6.72 6.78 3.27
C LEU A 42 7.91 6.92 2.32
N LEU A 43 9.14 6.82 2.84
CA LEU A 43 10.34 6.85 2.01
C LEU A 43 10.36 5.69 1.00
N PHE A 44 10.01 4.49 1.46
CA PHE A 44 9.92 3.31 0.62
C PHE A 44 8.89 3.49 -0.51
N ALA A 45 7.71 4.04 -0.22
CA ALA A 45 6.70 4.33 -1.23
C ALA A 45 7.19 5.34 -2.28
N VAL A 46 7.90 6.40 -1.86
CA VAL A 46 8.50 7.36 -2.80
C VAL A 46 9.52 6.68 -3.70
N ILE A 47 10.41 5.86 -3.14
CA ILE A 47 11.42 5.11 -3.91
C ILE A 47 10.74 4.23 -4.96
N LEU A 48 9.72 3.46 -4.58
CA LEU A 48 8.99 2.62 -5.53
C LEU A 48 8.46 3.42 -6.72
N HIS A 49 7.81 4.57 -6.48
CA HIS A 49 7.28 5.38 -7.58
C HIS A 49 8.37 6.06 -8.42
N VAL A 50 9.47 6.53 -7.81
CA VAL A 50 10.60 7.13 -8.55
C VAL A 50 11.22 6.14 -9.53
N PHE A 51 11.42 4.89 -9.10
CA PHE A 51 11.98 3.84 -9.93
C PHE A 51 10.93 3.09 -10.76
N SER A 52 9.66 3.53 -10.73
CA SER A 52 8.54 2.84 -11.39
C SER A 52 8.47 1.34 -11.03
N LEU A 53 8.82 1.01 -9.79
CA LEU A 53 8.80 -0.34 -9.26
C LEU A 53 7.42 -0.70 -8.74
N ILE A 54 7.04 -1.94 -8.97
CA ILE A 54 5.82 -2.52 -8.43
C ILE A 54 6.02 -2.79 -6.93
N CYS A 55 4.98 -2.56 -6.13
CA CYS A 55 4.98 -2.85 -4.71
C CYS A 55 5.28 -4.35 -4.47
N PRO A 56 6.19 -4.73 -3.54
CA PRO A 56 6.50 -6.12 -3.24
C PRO A 56 5.26 -6.96 -2.89
N LEU A 57 4.27 -6.32 -2.26
CA LEU A 57 3.02 -6.95 -1.86
C LEU A 57 2.15 -7.35 -3.06
N THR A 58 2.20 -6.59 -4.15
CA THR A 58 1.55 -6.92 -5.43
C THR A 58 2.13 -8.20 -6.04
N TYR A 59 3.44 -8.44 -5.91
CA TYR A 59 4.01 -9.71 -6.38
C TYR A 59 3.46 -10.91 -5.59
N ALA A 60 3.31 -10.76 -4.27
CA ALA A 60 2.71 -11.80 -3.44
C ALA A 60 1.24 -12.05 -3.82
N GLU A 61 0.47 -10.98 -4.04
CA GLU A 61 -0.92 -11.04 -4.49
C GLU A 61 -1.06 -11.81 -5.82
N ILE A 62 -0.29 -11.42 -6.84
CA ILE A 62 -0.30 -12.08 -8.15
C ILE A 62 0.13 -13.53 -8.03
N TYR A 63 1.17 -13.82 -7.25
CA TYR A 63 1.69 -15.16 -7.05
C TYR A 63 0.64 -16.10 -6.45
N PHE A 64 -0.02 -15.70 -5.36
CA PHE A 64 -1.07 -16.50 -4.74
C PHE A 64 -2.33 -16.60 -5.60
N THR A 65 -2.68 -15.56 -6.33
CA THR A 65 -3.80 -15.56 -7.29
C THR A 65 -3.59 -16.62 -8.37
N ARG A 66 -2.40 -16.66 -8.99
CA ARG A 66 -2.07 -17.65 -10.02
C ARG A 66 -2.00 -19.09 -9.50
N LEU A 67 -1.56 -19.28 -8.26
CA LEU A 67 -1.58 -20.59 -7.59
C LEU A 67 -3.01 -21.04 -7.25
N ALA A 68 -3.91 -20.10 -6.96
CA ALA A 68 -5.29 -20.40 -6.64
C ALA A 68 -6.10 -20.79 -7.89
N ASP A 69 -5.89 -20.07 -9.00
CA ASP A 69 -6.51 -20.37 -10.29
C ASP A 69 -5.62 -19.81 -11.43
N PRO A 70 -4.99 -20.67 -12.25
CA PRO A 70 -4.13 -20.24 -13.35
C PRO A 70 -4.86 -19.51 -14.49
N THR A 71 -6.18 -19.67 -14.59
CA THR A 71 -7.01 -19.13 -15.68
C THR A 71 -7.84 -17.91 -15.29
N ALA A 72 -7.98 -17.64 -13.99
CA ALA A 72 -8.70 -16.48 -13.52
C ALA A 72 -7.83 -15.21 -13.61
N ALA A 73 -8.34 -14.18 -14.28
CA ALA A 73 -7.77 -12.83 -14.21
C ALA A 73 -7.89 -12.23 -12.80
N TYR A 74 -8.83 -12.72 -11.99
CA TYR A 74 -9.01 -12.36 -10.58
C TYR A 74 -9.72 -13.49 -9.84
N SER A 75 -9.15 -13.99 -8.74
CA SER A 75 -9.73 -15.09 -7.95
C SER A 75 -10.21 -14.66 -6.56
N GLY A 76 -10.17 -13.36 -6.24
CA GLY A 76 -10.53 -12.86 -4.91
C GLY A 76 -12.03 -12.91 -4.58
N SER A 77 -12.38 -12.64 -3.33
CA SER A 77 -13.78 -12.49 -2.89
C SER A 77 -14.41 -11.15 -3.34
N PHE A 78 -15.74 -11.02 -3.27
CA PHE A 78 -16.48 -9.83 -3.73
C PHE A 78 -15.96 -8.53 -3.09
N ILE A 79 -15.72 -8.50 -1.78
CA ILE A 79 -15.20 -7.30 -1.09
C ILE A 79 -13.78 -6.99 -1.55
N ILE A 80 -12.94 -8.01 -1.66
CA ILE A 80 -11.55 -7.88 -2.06
C ILE A 80 -11.44 -7.35 -3.50
N HIS A 81 -12.39 -7.72 -4.38
CA HIS A 81 -12.49 -7.16 -5.73
C HIS A 81 -12.64 -5.63 -5.75
N TYR A 82 -13.39 -5.05 -4.80
CA TYR A 82 -13.51 -3.59 -4.72
C TYR A 82 -12.27 -2.94 -4.10
N LEU A 83 -11.63 -3.61 -3.13
CA LEU A 83 -10.35 -3.13 -2.58
C LEU A 83 -9.28 -3.10 -3.68
N ASP A 84 -9.17 -4.15 -4.48
CA ASP A 84 -8.26 -4.23 -5.62
C ASP A 84 -8.44 -3.04 -6.58
N ARG A 85 -9.68 -2.75 -7.01
CA ARG A 85 -9.97 -1.57 -7.82
C ARG A 85 -9.61 -0.24 -7.15
N LEU A 86 -9.72 -0.16 -5.83
CA LEU A 86 -9.36 1.04 -5.08
C LEU A 86 -7.84 1.22 -4.95
N ILE A 87 -7.10 0.11 -4.90
CA ILE A 87 -5.63 0.10 -4.83
C ILE A 87 -5.05 0.41 -6.21
N TYR A 88 -5.53 -0.26 -7.26
CA TYR A 88 -5.02 -0.13 -8.63
C TYR A 88 -5.85 0.85 -9.46
N ILE A 89 -5.83 2.12 -9.06
CA ILE A 89 -6.43 3.19 -9.84
C ILE A 89 -5.53 3.50 -11.04
N ALA A 90 -6.10 3.54 -12.24
CA ALA A 90 -5.40 3.90 -13.47
C ALA A 90 -5.06 5.40 -13.49
N LEU A 91 -3.98 5.76 -12.80
CA LEU A 91 -3.40 7.10 -12.79
C LEU A 91 -2.05 7.11 -13.52
N PRO A 92 -1.71 8.21 -14.23
CA PRO A 92 -0.37 8.40 -14.76
C PRO A 92 0.69 8.28 -13.66
N PRO A 93 1.84 7.62 -13.92
CA PRO A 93 2.89 7.43 -12.91
C PRO A 93 3.38 8.73 -12.27
N ILE A 94 3.43 9.82 -13.05
CA ILE A 94 3.80 11.14 -12.56
C ILE A 94 2.81 11.70 -11.53
N ILE A 95 1.51 11.43 -11.69
CA ILE A 95 0.48 11.86 -10.75
C ILE A 95 0.58 11.05 -9.46
N LEU A 96 0.79 9.73 -9.54
CA LEU A 96 1.02 8.87 -8.37
C LEU A 96 2.25 9.31 -7.58
N LEU A 97 3.35 9.62 -8.27
CA LEU A 97 4.56 10.16 -7.64
C LEU A 97 4.28 11.49 -6.93
N ALA A 98 3.62 12.43 -7.61
CA ALA A 98 3.30 13.74 -7.04
C ALA A 98 2.41 13.61 -5.79
N LEU A 99 1.36 12.77 -5.84
CA LEU A 99 0.49 12.50 -4.70
C LEU A 99 1.26 11.86 -3.53
N THR A 100 2.17 10.94 -3.83
CA THR A 100 2.97 10.26 -2.80
C THR A 100 3.94 11.22 -2.12
N ILE A 101 4.61 12.08 -2.89
CA ILE A 101 5.49 13.12 -2.35
C ILE A 101 4.68 14.10 -1.51
N ALA A 102 3.53 14.57 -2.01
CA ALA A 102 2.64 15.47 -1.27
C ALA A 102 2.18 14.84 0.05
N LEU A 103 1.78 13.57 0.05
CA LEU A 103 1.39 12.83 1.23
C LEU A 103 2.55 12.69 2.23
N ALA A 104 3.74 12.36 1.75
CA ALA A 104 4.94 12.23 2.58
C ALA A 104 5.30 13.57 3.25
N LEU A 105 5.33 14.65 2.47
CA LEU A 105 5.60 16.00 2.98
C LEU A 105 4.55 16.43 4.01
N PHE A 106 3.27 16.21 3.74
CA PHE A 106 2.19 16.50 4.68
C PHE A 106 2.37 15.74 6.00
N ASN A 107 2.62 14.44 5.94
CA ASN A 107 2.83 13.61 7.14
C ASN A 107 4.07 14.03 7.93
N VAL A 108 5.17 14.35 7.24
CA VAL A 108 6.39 14.87 7.86
C VAL A 108 6.12 16.20 8.56
N LEU A 109 5.43 17.12 7.88
CA LEU A 109 5.04 18.41 8.45
C LEU A 109 4.16 18.23 9.69
N VAL A 110 3.21 17.30 9.68
CA VAL A 110 2.38 16.95 10.84
C VAL A 110 3.21 16.48 12.03
N TYR A 111 4.31 15.76 11.81
CA TYR A 111 5.24 15.39 12.88
C TYR A 111 6.09 16.55 13.40
N PHE A 112 6.30 17.61 12.62
CA PHE A 112 7.11 18.77 13.00
C PHE A 112 6.29 19.90 13.64
N ILE A 113 5.08 20.18 13.15
CA ILE A 113 4.22 21.28 13.66
C ILE A 113 3.76 21.05 15.10
N ARG A 114 3.64 19.80 15.54
CA ARG A 114 3.13 19.45 16.87
C ARG A 114 4.20 18.92 17.82
N LYS A 115 5.39 19.51 17.75
CA LYS A 115 6.44 19.36 18.77
C LYS A 115 6.20 20.29 19.94
#